data_AF-A0A1A3PBT8-F1
#
_entry.id   AF-A0A1A3PBT8-F1
#
_cell.length_a   1.000
_cell.length_b   1.000
_cell.length_c   1.000
_cell.angle_alpha   90.00
_cell.angle_beta   90.00
_cell.angle_gamma   90.00
#
_symmetry.space_group_name_H-M   'P 1'
#
loop_
_entity.id
_entity.type
_entity.pdbx_description
1 polymer ?
#
loop_
_entity_poly.entity_id
_entity_poly.type
_entity_poly.pdbx_seq_one_letter_code
_entity_poly.pdbx_strand_id
1 'polypeptide(L)'
;MGKRLRAAILALAARRGPQSSICPSDAARAIGGENWRETMTDANAVARDLAKSGDVKITQRGSILDPEETWRGPIRITIADIAQT
;
A
#
# COMPACT_ATOMS: atom_id res chain seq x y z
N MET A 1 1.00 12.34 9.64
CA MET A 1 0.53 11.84 8.34
C MET A 1 0.47 10.31 8.28
N GLY A 2 1.56 9.60 8.62
CA GLY A 2 1.67 8.13 8.53
C GLY A 2 0.50 7.30 9.09
N LYS A 3 -0.04 7.62 10.28
CA LYS A 3 -1.20 6.89 10.83
C LYS A 3 -2.45 6.95 9.93
N ARG A 4 -2.71 8.11 9.29
CA ARG A 4 -3.83 8.27 8.37
C ARG A 4 -3.61 7.50 7.07
N LEU A 5 -2.38 7.51 6.54
CA LEU A 5 -2.02 6.68 5.38
C LEU A 5 -2.18 5.20 5.67
N ARG A 6 -1.71 4.74 6.84
CA ARG A 6 -1.82 3.33 7.23
C ARG A 6 -3.28 2.89 7.23
N ALA A 7 -4.14 3.67 7.89
CA ALA A 7 -5.58 3.40 7.92
C ALA A 7 -6.20 3.44 6.52
N ALA A 8 -5.84 4.43 5.69
CA ALA A 8 -6.36 4.56 4.33
C ALA A 8 -5.95 3.38 3.43
N ILE A 9 -4.69 2.96 3.46
CA ILE A 9 -4.20 1.82 2.67
C ILE A 9 -4.96 0.55 3.07
N LEU A 10 -5.04 0.25 4.35
CA LEU A 10 -5.73 -0.96 4.84
C LEU A 10 -7.21 -0.94 4.50
N ALA A 11 -7.90 0.17 4.75
CA ALA A 11 -9.34 0.28 4.46
C ALA A 11 -9.63 0.15 2.96
N LEU A 12 -8.84 0.80 2.11
CA LEU A 12 -9.02 0.75 0.65
C LEU A 12 -8.67 -0.63 0.08
N ALA A 13 -7.59 -1.26 0.54
CA ALA A 13 -7.19 -2.60 0.11
C ALA A 13 -8.20 -3.66 0.59
N ALA A 14 -8.64 -3.60 1.85
CA ALA A 14 -9.65 -4.50 2.39
C ALA A 14 -10.99 -4.37 1.64
N ARG A 15 -11.43 -3.15 1.32
CA ARG A 15 -12.64 -2.91 0.51
C ARG A 15 -12.55 -3.52 -0.89
N ARG A 16 -11.35 -3.56 -1.49
CA ARG A 16 -11.11 -4.19 -2.79
C ARG A 16 -11.04 -5.72 -2.70
N GLY A 17 -10.66 -6.25 -1.55
CA GLY A 17 -10.51 -7.68 -1.29
C GLY A 17 -9.19 -8.26 -1.83
N PRO A 18 -8.89 -9.53 -1.49
CA PRO A 18 -7.59 -10.16 -1.78
C PRO A 18 -7.34 -10.44 -3.27
N GLN A 19 -8.40 -10.42 -4.10
CA GLN A 19 -8.32 -10.64 -5.55
C GLN A 19 -8.12 -9.33 -6.35
N SER A 20 -8.05 -8.19 -5.68
CA SER A 20 -7.88 -6.88 -6.30
C SER A 20 -6.83 -6.07 -5.55
N SER A 21 -6.49 -4.91 -6.10
CA SER A 21 -5.40 -4.09 -5.56
C SER A 21 -5.69 -2.61 -5.67
N ILE A 22 -4.97 -1.83 -4.88
CA ILE A 22 -4.83 -0.38 -4.99
C ILE A 22 -3.40 -0.01 -5.35
N CYS A 23 -3.11 1.29 -5.47
CA CYS A 23 -1.75 1.82 -5.51
C CYS A 23 -1.55 2.86 -4.39
N PRO A 24 -0.30 3.27 -4.09
CA PRO A 24 -0.03 4.29 -3.06
C PRO A 24 -0.79 5.60 -3.29
N SER A 25 -0.98 5.99 -4.55
CA SER A 25 -1.69 7.22 -4.90
C SER A 25 -3.18 7.21 -4.55
N ASP A 26 -3.80 6.02 -4.44
CA ASP A 26 -5.20 5.92 -4.01
C ASP A 26 -5.36 6.36 -2.55
N ALA A 27 -4.45 5.91 -1.67
CA ALA A 27 -4.42 6.32 -0.28
C ALA A 27 -4.00 7.78 -0.11
N ALA A 28 -3.00 8.24 -0.88
CA ALA A 28 -2.57 9.63 -0.86
C ALA A 28 -3.70 10.59 -1.26
N ARG A 29 -4.45 10.30 -2.34
CA ARG A 29 -5.61 11.10 -2.76
C ARG A 29 -6.72 11.11 -1.71
N ALA A 30 -6.94 9.99 -1.03
CA ALA A 30 -8.00 9.89 -0.03
C ALA A 30 -7.78 10.81 1.19
N ILE A 31 -6.53 11.19 1.49
CA ILE A 31 -6.23 11.98 2.70
C ILE A 31 -5.52 13.31 2.44
N GLY A 32 -4.92 13.48 1.26
CA GLY A 32 -4.03 14.60 0.93
C GLY A 32 -4.68 15.74 0.17
N GLY A 33 -5.95 15.61 -0.24
CA GLY A 33 -6.69 16.65 -0.96
C GLY A 33 -5.97 17.10 -2.24
N GLU A 34 -5.93 18.41 -2.49
CA GLU A 34 -5.28 18.99 -3.67
C GLU A 34 -3.76 18.75 -3.70
N ASN A 35 -3.13 18.67 -2.53
CA ASN A 35 -1.68 18.49 -2.37
C ASN A 35 -1.26 17.02 -2.19
N TRP A 36 -2.11 16.07 -2.57
CA TRP A 36 -1.86 14.63 -2.36
C TRP A 36 -0.51 14.15 -2.92
N ARG A 37 0.03 14.81 -3.95
CA ARG A 37 1.33 14.48 -4.54
C ARG A 37 2.47 14.61 -3.53
N GLU A 38 2.40 15.56 -2.61
CA GLU A 38 3.39 15.73 -1.53
C GLU A 38 3.38 14.55 -0.54
N THR A 39 2.25 13.84 -0.46
CA THR A 39 2.08 12.67 0.40
C THR A 39 2.60 11.37 -0.24
N MET A 40 3.03 11.39 -1.51
CA MET A 40 3.43 10.16 -2.22
C MET A 40 4.64 9.46 -1.59
N THR A 41 5.65 10.20 -1.13
CA THR A 41 6.83 9.61 -0.46
C THR A 41 6.39 8.85 0.79
N ASP A 42 5.58 9.48 1.63
CA ASP A 42 5.02 8.86 2.83
C ASP A 42 4.13 7.66 2.49
N ALA A 43 3.31 7.74 1.44
CA ALA A 43 2.43 6.65 1.04
C ALA A 43 3.22 5.40 0.60
N ASN A 44 4.34 5.57 -0.12
CA ASN A 44 5.23 4.48 -0.48
C ASN A 44 5.94 3.89 0.76
N ALA A 45 6.40 4.73 1.67
CA ALA A 45 7.04 4.28 2.91
C ALA A 45 6.07 3.46 3.77
N VAL A 46 4.86 3.97 4.01
CA VAL A 46 3.84 3.26 4.81
C VAL A 46 3.37 1.97 4.14
N ALA A 47 3.24 1.94 2.80
CA ALA A 47 2.92 0.71 2.10
C ALA A 47 4.01 -0.35 2.32
N ARG A 48 5.29 0.05 2.27
CA ARG A 48 6.42 -0.83 2.55
C ARG A 48 6.39 -1.35 3.98
N ASP A 49 6.17 -0.47 4.96
CA ASP A 49 6.08 -0.87 6.38
C ASP A 49 4.95 -1.89 6.62
N LEU A 50 3.79 -1.69 5.99
CA LEU A 50 2.67 -2.64 6.04
C LEU A 50 3.01 -3.99 5.39
N ALA A 51 3.85 -3.99 4.36
CA ALA A 51 4.33 -5.24 3.75
C ALA A 51 5.33 -5.96 4.66
N LYS A 52 6.20 -5.21 5.35
CA LYS A 52 7.12 -5.77 6.36
C LYS A 52 6.36 -6.41 7.53
N SER A 53 5.25 -5.82 7.96
CA SER A 53 4.40 -6.38 9.02
C SER A 53 3.48 -7.52 8.54
N GLY A 54 3.47 -7.83 7.24
CA GLY A 54 2.60 -8.85 6.67
C GLY A 54 1.12 -8.45 6.57
N ASP A 55 0.78 -7.18 6.82
CA ASP A 55 -0.60 -6.68 6.71
C ASP A 55 -1.07 -6.57 5.23
N VAL A 56 -0.13 -6.37 4.30
CA VAL A 56 -0.38 -6.26 2.85
C VAL A 56 0.68 -6.99 2.04
N LYS A 57 0.35 -7.32 0.79
CA LYS A 57 1.32 -7.75 -0.22
C LYS A 57 1.56 -6.62 -1.21
N ILE A 58 2.83 -6.35 -1.52
CA ILE A 58 3.22 -5.44 -2.60
C ILE A 58 3.61 -6.27 -3.82
N THR A 59 3.06 -5.92 -4.97
CA THR A 59 3.44 -6.52 -6.25
C THR A 59 3.84 -5.48 -7.28
N GLN A 60 4.72 -5.87 -8.19
CA GLN A 60 5.07 -5.10 -9.38
C GLN A 60 5.10 -6.04 -10.58
N ARG A 61 4.33 -5.68 -11.62
CA ARG A 61 4.16 -6.51 -12.83
C ARG A 61 3.77 -7.97 -12.53
N GLY A 62 2.98 -8.17 -11.48
CA GLY A 62 2.52 -9.49 -11.04
C GLY A 62 3.44 -10.21 -10.05
N SER A 63 4.70 -9.79 -9.90
CA SER A 63 5.65 -10.40 -8.95
C SER A 63 5.54 -9.75 -7.58
N ILE A 64 5.58 -10.55 -6.51
CA ILE A 64 5.69 -10.05 -5.13
C ILE A 64 7.08 -9.41 -4.96
N LEU A 65 7.12 -8.25 -4.32
CA LEU A 65 8.36 -7.55 -3.99
C LEU A 65 8.76 -7.82 -2.55
N ASP A 66 10.06 -8.02 -2.32
CA ASP A 66 10.64 -7.98 -0.98
C ASP A 66 10.65 -6.52 -0.47
N PRO A 67 10.05 -6.23 0.69
CA PRO A 67 10.07 -4.89 1.25
C PRO A 67 11.45 -4.44 1.75
N GLU A 68 12.44 -5.33 1.93
CA GLU A 68 13.81 -4.96 2.30
C GLU A 68 14.67 -4.60 1.08
N GLU A 69 14.29 -5.02 -0.14
CA GLU A 69 15.03 -4.70 -1.36
C GLU A 69 14.68 -3.33 -1.94
N THR A 70 15.57 -2.79 -2.79
CA THR A 70 15.31 -1.54 -3.52
C THR A 70 14.50 -1.81 -4.79
N TRP A 71 13.39 -1.11 -4.96
CA TRP A 71 12.55 -1.16 -6.17
C TRP A 71 12.10 0.23 -6.60
N ARG A 72 11.78 0.37 -7.90
CA ARG A 72 11.38 1.64 -8.51
C ARG A 72 10.18 1.45 -9.41
N GLY A 73 9.36 2.49 -9.50
CA GLY A 73 8.20 2.54 -10.40
C GLY A 73 6.89 2.10 -9.74
N PRO A 74 5.83 1.94 -10.55
CA PRO A 74 4.49 1.67 -10.05
C PRO A 74 4.40 0.32 -9.35
N ILE A 75 3.76 0.32 -8.19
CA ILE A 75 3.46 -0.87 -7.39
C ILE A 75 1.95 -1.02 -7.16
N ARG A 76 1.53 -2.24 -6.84
CA ARG A 76 0.17 -2.58 -6.42
C ARG A 76 0.19 -3.09 -4.99
N ILE A 77 -0.84 -2.76 -4.23
CA ILE A 77 -1.00 -3.16 -2.83
C ILE A 77 -2.30 -3.97 -2.73
N THR A 78 -2.19 -5.18 -2.20
CA THR A 78 -3.31 -6.09 -1.95
C THR A 78 -3.35 -6.41 -0.46
N ILE A 79 -4.54 -6.52 0.13
CA ILE A 79 -4.67 -6.94 1.54
C ILE A 79 -4.08 -8.34 1.71
N ALA A 80 -3.30 -8.57 2.76
CA ALA A 80 -2.81 -9.91 3.03
C ALA A 80 -3.98 -10.82 3.40
N ASP A 81 -3.89 -12.09 2.97
CA ASP A 81 -4.87 -13.09 3.36
C ASP A 81 -4.57 -13.48 4.80
N ILE A 82 -5.44 -13.09 5.73
CA ILE A 82 -5.25 -13.38 7.17
C ILE A 82 -5.60 -14.85 7.50
N ALA A 83 -6.07 -15.61 6.51
CA ALA A 83 -6.37 -17.03 6.62
C ALA A 83 -5.14 -17.89 6.27
N GLN A 84 -4.19 -17.98 7.20
CA GLN A 84 -3.28 -19.13 7.40
C GLN A 84 -2.36 -18.85 8.59
N THR A 85 -2.88 -19.09 9.79
CA THR A 85 -2.11 -19.53 10.96
C THR A 85 -2.63 -20.90 11.35
#